data_AF-A0A8C7LG33-F1
#
_entry.id   AF-A0A8C7LG33-F1
#
_cell.length_a   1.000
_cell.length_b   1.000
_cell.length_c   1.000
_cell.angle_alpha   90.00
_cell.angle_beta   90.00
_cell.angle_gamma   90.00
#
_symmetry.space_group_name_H-M   'P 1'
#
loop_
_entity.id
_entity.type
_entity.pdbx_description
1 polymer ?
#
loop_
_entity_poly.entity_id
_entity_poly.type
_entity_poly.pdbx_seq_one_letter_code
_entity_poly.pdbx_strand_id
1 'polypeptide(L)'
;MMPNDQLYFATWLLLVALTCSLWHVNMSSPVVSRNRPITDNCLTTAQTLLWNITDALAQEHLFKGINCTDQGMELNTRTQTVQVCAPKTKSTQQHSTCSRVTNVKFDQDKCLRNIEEDLRCYSDMLQAIDPKLLGPNVLQSLGEIKEKCFPLSLLGVWSSQQDTQGCRPTQGTANQNSFDERVHLCKVLKGLQVRTVTINRIIGYIHAGEHNM
;
A
#
# COMPACT_ATOMS: atom_id res chain seq x y z
N MET A 1 -50.59 -54.17 21.93
CA MET A 1 -49.46 -53.67 22.74
C MET A 1 -48.20 -53.75 21.90
N MET A 2 -47.84 -52.65 21.23
CA MET A 2 -46.58 -52.50 20.50
C MET A 2 -45.67 -51.59 21.34
N PRO A 3 -44.36 -51.89 21.43
CA PRO A 3 -43.49 -51.33 22.45
C PRO A 3 -43.11 -49.88 22.12
N ASN A 4 -43.34 -49.01 23.11
CA ASN A 4 -43.14 -47.56 23.09
C ASN A 4 -41.64 -47.15 23.10
N ASP A 5 -40.74 -48.13 23.13
CA ASP A 5 -39.30 -47.91 23.35
C ASP A 5 -38.53 -47.56 22.06
N GLN A 6 -39.05 -47.90 20.88
CA GLN A 6 -38.38 -47.58 19.61
C GLN A 6 -38.54 -46.11 19.18
N LEU A 7 -39.61 -45.43 19.62
CA LEU A 7 -39.88 -44.04 19.23
C LEU A 7 -38.98 -43.04 19.96
N TYR A 8 -38.59 -43.35 21.20
CA TYR A 8 -37.74 -42.51 22.04
C TYR A 8 -36.30 -42.44 21.53
N PHE A 9 -35.73 -43.57 21.09
CA PHE A 9 -34.37 -43.59 20.57
C PHE A 9 -34.22 -42.78 19.27
N ALA A 10 -35.22 -42.83 18.38
CA ALA A 10 -35.21 -42.09 17.12
C ALA A 10 -35.29 -40.57 17.33
N THR A 11 -36.08 -40.11 18.32
CA THR A 11 -36.21 -38.68 18.64
C THR A 11 -34.94 -38.11 19.29
N TRP A 12 -34.23 -38.91 20.10
CA TRP A 12 -32.97 -38.50 20.72
C TRP A 12 -31.83 -38.40 19.69
N LEU A 13 -31.76 -39.32 18.73
CA LEU A 13 -30.76 -39.26 17.65
C LEU A 13 -30.98 -38.05 16.74
N LEU A 14 -32.23 -37.68 16.45
CA LEU A 14 -32.55 -36.48 15.67
C LEU A 14 -32.19 -35.19 16.42
N LEU A 15 -32.43 -35.12 17.73
CA LEU A 15 -32.04 -33.98 18.57
C LEU A 15 -30.51 -33.81 18.66
N VAL A 16 -29.75 -34.90 18.77
CA VAL A 16 -28.28 -34.87 18.75
C VAL A 16 -27.75 -34.42 17.39
N ALA A 17 -28.35 -34.89 16.28
CA ALA A 17 -27.94 -34.47 14.93
C ALA A 17 -28.24 -32.98 14.65
N LEU A 18 -29.38 -32.47 15.14
CA LEU A 18 -29.76 -31.04 15.03
C LEU A 18 -28.89 -30.13 15.90
N THR A 19 -28.44 -30.59 17.07
CA THR A 19 -27.55 -29.81 17.95
C THR A 19 -26.11 -29.80 17.44
N CYS A 20 -25.61 -30.87 16.81
CA CYS A 20 -24.28 -30.90 16.18
C CYS A 20 -24.16 -29.97 14.96
N SER A 21 -25.26 -29.75 14.22
CA SER A 21 -25.25 -28.87 13.04
C SER A 21 -25.28 -27.38 13.38
N LEU A 22 -25.67 -27.01 14.62
CA LEU A 22 -25.62 -25.63 15.11
C LEU A 22 -24.23 -25.21 15.63
N TRP A 23 -23.31 -26.15 15.86
CA TRP A 23 -21.95 -25.87 16.36
C TRP A 23 -20.98 -25.44 15.26
N HIS A 24 -21.35 -25.61 13.99
CA HIS A 24 -20.51 -25.26 12.83
C HIS A 24 -20.74 -23.85 12.26
N VAL A 25 -21.53 -23.00 12.95
CA VAL A 25 -21.82 -21.62 12.54
C VAL A 25 -21.52 -20.61 13.65
N ASN A 26 -20.33 -20.69 14.25
CA ASN A 26 -19.74 -19.57 14.97
C ASN A 26 -18.22 -19.57 14.76
N MET A 27 -17.79 -19.54 13.50
CA MET A 27 -16.49 -18.96 13.20
C MET A 27 -16.66 -17.44 13.27
N SER A 28 -16.66 -16.88 14.48
CA SER A 28 -16.24 -15.50 14.66
C SER A 28 -14.86 -15.39 14.03
N SER A 29 -14.78 -14.70 12.87
CA SER A 29 -13.51 -14.43 12.22
C SER A 29 -12.55 -13.86 13.27
N PRO A 30 -11.28 -14.29 13.30
CA PRO A 30 -10.32 -13.67 14.20
C PRO A 30 -10.37 -12.17 13.93
N VAL A 31 -10.57 -11.37 14.99
CA VAL A 31 -10.42 -9.93 14.92
C VAL A 31 -9.02 -9.70 14.37
N VAL A 32 -8.93 -9.32 13.09
CA VAL A 32 -7.66 -8.99 12.44
C VAL A 32 -7.06 -7.89 13.30
N SER A 33 -5.93 -8.21 13.95
CA SER A 33 -5.17 -7.20 14.70
C SER A 33 -4.86 -6.06 13.74
N ARG A 34 -5.40 -4.88 14.04
CA ARG A 34 -5.22 -3.66 13.25
C ARG A 34 -3.75 -3.20 13.21
N ASN A 35 -2.94 -3.61 14.18
CA ASN A 35 -1.50 -3.37 14.18
C ASN A 35 -0.78 -4.60 13.58
N ARG A 36 -0.73 -4.67 12.25
CA ARG A 36 0.01 -5.74 11.57
C ARG A 36 1.51 -5.44 11.56
N PRO A 37 2.38 -6.38 11.96
CA PRO A 37 3.82 -6.19 11.80
C PRO A 37 4.18 -6.16 10.31
N ILE A 38 5.02 -5.21 9.93
CA ILE A 38 5.68 -5.24 8.63
C ILE A 38 6.67 -6.40 8.64
N THR A 39 6.64 -7.24 7.61
CA THR A 39 7.53 -8.41 7.47
C THR A 39 8.86 -8.02 6.84
N ASP A 40 9.90 -8.84 7.04
CA ASP A 40 11.19 -8.69 6.37
C ASP A 40 11.05 -8.68 4.83
N ASN A 41 10.13 -9.51 4.31
CA ASN A 41 9.85 -9.56 2.88
C ASN A 41 9.30 -8.21 2.36
N CYS A 42 8.43 -7.55 3.12
CA CYS A 42 7.94 -6.23 2.76
C CYS A 42 9.06 -5.18 2.81
N LEU A 43 9.91 -5.22 3.85
CA LEU A 43 11.08 -4.34 3.96
C LEU A 43 12.02 -4.47 2.76
N THR A 44 12.44 -5.69 2.43
CA THR A 44 13.31 -5.97 1.28
C THR A 44 12.65 -5.54 -0.03
N THR A 45 11.36 -5.79 -0.20
CA THR A 45 10.65 -5.40 -1.44
C THR A 45 10.56 -3.88 -1.60
N ALA A 46 10.36 -3.14 -0.50
CA ALA A 46 10.39 -1.68 -0.54
C ALA A 46 11.75 -1.13 -0.96
N GLN A 47 12.83 -1.76 -0.51
CA GLN A 47 14.20 -1.41 -0.90
C GLN A 47 14.45 -1.72 -2.38
N THR A 48 14.03 -2.89 -2.85
CA THR A 48 14.12 -3.28 -4.27
C THR A 48 13.38 -2.29 -5.16
N LEU A 49 12.17 -1.86 -4.77
CA LEU A 49 11.44 -0.84 -5.52
C LEU A 49 12.25 0.46 -5.65
N LEU A 50 12.83 0.96 -4.55
CA LEU A 50 13.65 2.17 -4.59
C LEU A 50 14.86 2.01 -5.52
N TRP A 51 15.52 0.85 -5.47
CA TRP A 51 16.65 0.54 -6.32
C TRP A 51 16.25 0.51 -7.79
N ASN A 52 15.17 -0.18 -8.16
CA ASN A 52 14.69 -0.27 -9.54
C ASN A 52 14.24 1.08 -10.11
N ILE A 53 13.63 1.95 -9.29
CA ILE A 53 13.30 3.33 -9.71
C ILE A 53 14.59 4.14 -9.95
N THR A 54 15.57 3.99 -9.07
CA THR A 54 16.84 4.72 -9.16
C THR A 54 17.65 4.27 -10.37
N ASP A 55 17.68 2.95 -10.64
CA ASP A 55 18.27 2.38 -11.84
C ASP A 55 17.58 2.92 -13.10
N ALA A 56 16.24 2.87 -13.16
CA ALA A 56 15.49 3.40 -14.30
C ALA A 56 15.80 4.88 -14.57
N LEU A 57 15.86 5.72 -13.54
CA LEU A 57 16.25 7.14 -13.66
C LEU A 57 17.69 7.34 -14.16
N ALA A 58 18.58 6.37 -13.95
CA ALA A 58 19.97 6.41 -14.41
C ALA A 58 20.16 5.89 -15.84
N GLN A 59 19.14 5.30 -16.46
CA GLN A 59 19.26 4.72 -17.80
C GLN A 59 19.41 5.81 -18.86
N GLU A 60 20.62 5.95 -19.41
CA GLU A 60 20.94 6.96 -20.43
C GLU A 60 20.06 6.84 -21.67
N HIS A 61 19.72 5.63 -22.10
CA HIS A 61 18.92 5.44 -23.32
C HIS A 61 17.49 5.95 -23.17
N LEU A 62 16.92 5.91 -21.96
CA LEU A 62 15.59 6.45 -21.67
C LEU A 62 15.58 7.97 -21.68
N PHE A 63 16.63 8.60 -21.16
CA PHE A 63 16.67 10.05 -20.96
C PHE A 63 17.74 10.75 -21.78
N LYS A 64 18.22 10.15 -22.87
CA LYS A 64 19.18 10.79 -23.78
C LYS A 64 18.62 12.11 -24.30
N GLY A 65 19.34 13.20 -24.04
CA GLY A 65 18.93 14.57 -24.37
C GLY A 65 17.97 15.22 -23.36
N ILE A 66 17.67 14.55 -22.24
CA ILE A 66 16.82 15.03 -21.15
C ILE A 66 17.63 14.96 -19.86
N ASN A 67 17.98 16.11 -19.28
CA ASN A 67 18.54 16.12 -17.93
C ASN A 67 17.40 15.98 -16.91
N CYS A 68 17.18 14.76 -16.43
CA CYS A 68 16.15 14.49 -15.45
C CYS A 68 16.30 15.30 -14.16
N THR A 69 17.53 15.61 -13.75
CA THR A 69 17.79 16.40 -12.53
C THR A 69 17.15 17.78 -12.61
N ASP A 70 17.16 18.40 -13.78
CA ASP A 70 16.62 19.75 -14.03
C ASP A 70 15.10 19.77 -14.20
N GLN A 71 14.48 18.61 -14.44
CA GLN A 71 13.03 18.51 -14.56
C GLN A 71 12.35 18.59 -13.18
N GLY A 72 11.13 19.12 -13.14
CA GLY A 72 10.26 18.98 -11.98
C GLY A 72 9.96 17.51 -11.65
N MET A 73 9.25 17.27 -10.57
CA MET A 73 8.71 15.94 -10.24
C MET A 73 7.19 15.99 -10.19
N GLU A 74 6.54 14.89 -10.58
CA GLU A 74 5.10 14.73 -10.48
C GLU A 74 4.75 13.94 -9.23
N LEU A 75 4.25 14.64 -8.21
CA LEU A 75 3.89 14.05 -6.93
C LEU A 75 2.41 13.69 -6.88
N ASN A 76 2.08 12.53 -6.31
CA ASN A 76 0.71 12.26 -5.89
C ASN A 76 0.33 13.18 -4.71
N THR A 77 -0.66 14.05 -4.93
CA THR A 77 -1.20 14.99 -3.94
C THR A 77 -2.53 14.55 -3.34
N ARG A 78 -3.08 13.40 -3.78
CA ARG A 78 -4.36 12.86 -3.27
C ARG A 78 -4.26 12.31 -1.86
N THR A 79 -3.08 11.85 -1.49
CA THR A 79 -2.79 11.27 -0.19
C THR A 79 -2.17 12.30 0.72
N GLN A 80 -2.35 12.11 2.02
CA GLN A 80 -1.70 12.88 3.07
C GLN A 80 -0.56 12.07 3.70
N THR A 81 0.09 11.18 2.94
CA THR A 81 1.10 10.22 3.44
C THR A 81 2.15 10.89 4.32
N VAL A 82 2.74 12.00 3.87
CA VAL A 82 3.76 12.73 4.64
C VAL A 82 3.24 13.21 5.99
N GLN A 83 1.99 13.71 6.05
CA GLN A 83 1.40 14.25 7.28
C GLN A 83 0.92 13.15 8.23
N VAL A 84 0.26 12.13 7.68
CA VAL A 84 -0.33 11.01 8.42
C VAL A 84 0.76 10.09 8.97
N CYS A 85 1.77 9.80 8.17
CA CYS A 85 2.84 8.87 8.52
C CYS A 85 4.04 9.53 9.23
N ALA A 86 4.04 10.85 9.41
CA ALA A 86 5.08 11.53 10.18
C ALA A 86 5.15 10.94 11.61
N PRO A 87 6.35 10.54 12.09
CA PRO A 87 6.54 10.06 13.45
C PRO A 87 5.94 11.03 14.45
N LYS A 88 5.14 10.50 15.38
CA LYS A 88 4.53 11.29 16.45
C LYS A 88 5.39 11.07 17.69
N THR A 89 6.47 11.83 17.81
CA THR A 89 7.36 11.70 18.97
C THR A 89 6.67 12.26 20.22
N LYS A 90 6.70 11.52 21.34
CA LYS A 90 6.56 12.09 22.67
C LYS A 90 7.90 12.78 22.99
N SER A 91 8.09 14.02 22.57
CA SER A 91 9.28 14.76 23.02
C SER A 91 9.13 15.06 24.51
N THR A 92 9.80 14.25 25.33
CA THR A 92 10.27 14.72 26.62
C THR A 92 11.62 15.38 26.34
N GLN A 93 11.68 16.69 26.59
CA GLN A 93 12.86 17.58 26.53
C GLN A 93 13.39 18.04 25.15
N GLN A 94 13.08 19.32 24.90
CA GLN A 94 13.97 20.44 24.52
C GLN A 94 14.98 20.20 23.37
N HIS A 95 14.90 21.06 22.33
CA HIS A 95 15.88 21.29 21.24
C HIS A 95 15.58 20.77 19.82
N SER A 96 14.32 20.54 19.43
CA SER A 96 14.00 20.57 17.99
C SER A 96 12.88 21.57 17.68
N THR A 97 13.26 22.63 16.96
CA THR A 97 12.42 23.79 16.61
C THR A 97 11.42 23.49 15.47
N CYS A 98 11.35 22.25 15.00
CA CYS A 98 10.47 21.85 13.89
C CYS A 98 9.12 21.32 14.41
N SER A 99 8.25 22.26 14.78
CA SER A 99 6.78 22.12 14.89
C SER A 99 6.15 21.36 16.07
N ARG A 100 4.93 21.86 16.34
CA ARG A 100 4.05 21.72 17.51
C ARG A 100 3.79 20.26 17.92
N VAL A 101 4.18 19.95 19.16
CA VAL A 101 3.84 18.72 19.88
C VAL A 101 2.32 18.61 19.97
N THR A 102 1.75 17.59 19.34
CA THR A 102 0.37 17.16 19.58
C THR A 102 0.43 15.71 20.03
N ASN A 103 -0.13 15.40 21.21
CA ASN A 103 -0.28 14.05 21.76
C ASN A 103 -1.23 13.20 20.89
N VAL A 104 -0.84 12.92 19.64
CA VAL A 104 -1.63 12.16 18.68
C VAL A 104 -0.93 10.84 18.47
N LYS A 105 -1.62 9.74 18.77
CA LYS A 105 -1.15 8.38 18.53
C LYS A 105 -0.88 8.19 17.03
N PHE A 106 0.22 7.54 16.68
CA PHE A 106 0.48 7.13 15.31
C PHE A 106 -0.61 6.17 14.82
N ASP A 107 -1.32 6.56 13.75
CA ASP A 107 -2.35 5.76 13.12
C ASP A 107 -1.74 4.95 11.98
N GLN A 108 -1.24 3.77 12.32
CA GLN A 108 -0.57 2.86 11.39
C GLN A 108 -1.48 2.50 10.21
N ASP A 109 -2.75 2.18 10.49
CA ASP A 109 -3.73 1.80 9.47
C ASP A 109 -3.97 2.92 8.46
N LYS A 110 -4.19 4.15 8.94
CA LYS A 110 -4.40 5.31 8.06
C LYS A 110 -3.13 5.60 7.27
N CYS A 111 -1.96 5.46 7.88
CA CYS A 111 -0.69 5.62 7.19
C CYS A 111 -0.51 4.59 6.06
N LEU A 112 -0.70 3.30 6.35
CA LEU A 112 -0.55 2.23 5.36
C LEU A 112 -1.56 2.35 4.20
N ARG A 113 -2.81 2.76 4.47
CA ARG A 113 -3.79 3.07 3.41
C ARG A 113 -3.33 4.20 2.49
N ASN A 114 -2.71 5.25 3.04
CA ASN A 114 -2.20 6.36 2.23
C ASN A 114 -0.99 5.91 1.38
N ILE A 115 -0.13 5.04 1.91
CA ILE A 115 0.98 4.46 1.15
C ILE A 115 0.46 3.58 0.00
N GLU A 116 -0.51 2.72 0.27
CA GLU A 116 -1.06 1.86 -0.76
C GLU A 116 -1.70 2.67 -1.89
N GLU A 117 -2.46 3.71 -1.55
CA GLU A 117 -3.06 4.62 -2.53
C GLU A 117 -2.01 5.39 -3.34
N ASP A 118 -0.88 5.77 -2.73
CA ASP A 118 0.28 6.31 -3.47
C ASP A 118 0.79 5.30 -4.51
N LEU A 119 1.02 4.05 -4.09
CA LEU A 119 1.50 2.98 -4.98
C LEU A 119 0.49 2.68 -6.09
N ARG A 120 -0.81 2.75 -5.80
CA ARG A 120 -1.89 2.64 -6.79
C ARG A 120 -1.78 3.75 -7.81
N CYS A 121 -1.71 5.00 -7.38
CA CYS A 121 -1.61 6.14 -8.29
C CYS A 121 -0.36 6.14 -9.16
N TYR A 122 0.79 5.77 -8.61
CA TYR A 122 2.00 5.67 -9.43
C TYR A 122 1.91 4.53 -10.45
N SER A 123 1.27 3.40 -10.12
CA SER A 123 0.99 2.37 -11.14
C SER A 123 0.09 2.89 -12.26
N ASP A 124 -1.01 3.58 -11.93
CA ASP A 124 -1.94 4.13 -12.93
C ASP A 124 -1.22 5.13 -13.87
N MET A 125 -0.41 6.04 -13.30
CA MET A 125 0.37 7.01 -14.08
C MET A 125 1.40 6.34 -15.00
N LEU A 126 2.09 5.31 -14.50
CA LEU A 126 3.12 4.59 -15.28
C LEU A 126 2.52 3.66 -16.34
N GLN A 127 1.33 3.09 -16.11
CA GLN A 127 0.62 2.27 -17.10
C GLN A 127 0.08 3.10 -18.27
N ALA A 128 -0.10 4.41 -18.08
CA ALA A 128 -0.52 5.33 -19.14
C ALA A 128 0.62 5.74 -20.09
N ILE A 129 1.87 5.39 -19.78
CA ILE A 129 3.07 5.64 -20.60
C ILE A 129 3.28 4.47 -21.56
N ASP A 130 3.82 4.72 -22.77
CA ASP A 130 4.16 3.68 -23.74
C ASP A 130 4.99 2.56 -23.06
N PRO A 131 4.50 1.31 -23.05
CA PRO A 131 5.20 0.16 -22.46
C PRO A 131 6.62 -0.05 -23.01
N LYS A 132 6.94 0.48 -24.20
CA LYS A 132 8.28 0.41 -24.78
C LYS A 132 9.28 1.35 -24.10
N LEU A 133 8.80 2.41 -23.44
CA LEU A 133 9.64 3.38 -22.74
C LEU A 133 9.92 2.95 -21.29
N LEU A 134 8.99 2.25 -20.64
CA LEU A 134 9.17 1.81 -19.26
C LEU A 134 9.59 0.33 -19.23
N GLY A 135 10.80 0.06 -18.76
CA GLY A 135 11.25 -1.31 -18.53
C GLY A 135 10.36 -2.07 -17.52
N PRO A 136 10.26 -3.40 -17.62
CA PRO A 136 9.33 -4.20 -16.80
C PRO A 136 9.61 -4.10 -15.29
N ASN A 137 10.85 -3.78 -14.91
CA ASN A 137 11.33 -3.86 -13.53
C ASN A 137 10.56 -2.94 -12.57
N VAL A 138 10.21 -1.72 -12.98
CA VAL A 138 9.52 -0.76 -12.10
C VAL A 138 8.07 -1.16 -11.86
N LEU A 139 7.33 -1.48 -12.94
CA LEU A 139 5.93 -1.94 -12.82
C LEU A 139 5.82 -3.27 -12.08
N GLN A 140 6.74 -4.19 -12.33
CA GLN A 140 6.82 -5.45 -11.59
C GLN A 140 7.06 -5.19 -10.10
N SER A 141 8.05 -4.35 -9.75
CA SER A 141 8.33 -4.01 -8.35
C SER A 141 7.16 -3.33 -7.64
N LEU A 142 6.40 -2.50 -8.36
CA LEU A 142 5.18 -1.90 -7.84
C LEU A 142 4.08 -2.94 -7.57
N GLY A 143 3.98 -3.98 -8.40
CA GLY A 143 3.11 -5.13 -8.14
C GLY A 143 3.56 -5.92 -6.91
N GLU A 144 4.85 -6.24 -6.84
CA GLU A 144 5.42 -7.02 -5.73
C GLU A 144 5.29 -6.33 -4.38
N ILE A 145 5.54 -5.01 -4.29
CA ILE A 145 5.37 -4.30 -3.02
C ILE A 145 3.89 -4.30 -2.58
N LYS A 146 2.94 -4.16 -3.52
CA LYS A 146 1.51 -4.22 -3.22
C LYS A 146 1.14 -5.59 -2.65
N GLU A 147 1.59 -6.66 -3.30
CA GLU A 147 1.32 -8.02 -2.86
C GLU A 147 1.95 -8.33 -1.50
N LYS A 148 3.23 -8.02 -1.33
CA LYS A 148 4.02 -8.45 -0.17
C LYS A 148 3.79 -7.58 1.07
N CYS A 149 3.52 -6.29 0.89
CA CYS A 149 3.25 -5.36 1.99
C CYS A 149 1.76 -5.16 2.29
N PHE A 150 0.88 -5.29 1.28
CA PHE A 150 -0.54 -4.94 1.39
C PHE A 150 -1.49 -6.07 0.92
N PRO A 151 -1.32 -7.32 1.39
CA PRO A 151 -2.12 -8.46 0.91
C PRO A 151 -3.61 -8.37 1.26
N LEU A 152 -3.97 -7.60 2.30
CA LEU A 152 -5.38 -7.42 2.73
C LEU A 152 -6.20 -6.61 1.74
N SER A 153 -5.55 -5.77 0.95
CA SER A 153 -6.20 -4.96 -0.07
C SER A 153 -6.59 -5.79 -1.29
N LEU A 154 -5.82 -6.85 -1.58
CA LEU A 154 -6.19 -7.89 -2.55
C LEU A 154 -7.43 -8.69 -2.11
N LEU A 155 -7.70 -8.74 -0.80
CA LEU A 155 -8.87 -9.40 -0.21
C LEU A 155 -10.09 -8.47 -0.08
N GLY A 156 -10.01 -7.23 -0.61
CA GLY A 156 -11.12 -6.28 -0.59
C GLY A 156 -11.42 -5.64 0.77
N VAL A 157 -10.64 -5.94 1.81
CA VAL A 157 -10.89 -5.47 3.19
C VAL A 157 -10.65 -3.96 3.34
N TRP A 158 -9.82 -3.37 2.48
CA TRP A 158 -9.47 -1.95 2.47
C TRP A 158 -10.09 -1.17 1.31
N SER A 159 -11.17 -1.68 0.71
CA SER A 159 -11.91 -0.96 -0.33
C SER A 159 -12.50 0.34 0.25
N SER A 160 -11.70 1.40 0.21
CA SER A 160 -12.16 2.75 0.48
C SER A 160 -13.10 3.12 -0.66
N GLN A 161 -14.27 3.64 -0.32
CA GLN A 161 -15.26 4.26 -1.21
C GLN A 161 -14.72 5.52 -1.92
N GLN A 162 -13.43 5.57 -2.23
CA GLN A 162 -12.72 6.79 -2.55
C GLN A 162 -12.71 7.00 -4.06
N ASP A 163 -13.56 7.95 -4.48
CA ASP A 163 -13.68 8.60 -5.79
C ASP A 163 -13.21 7.80 -7.01
N THR A 164 -14.18 7.41 -7.84
CA THR A 164 -14.06 6.94 -9.24
C THR A 164 -13.26 7.85 -10.17
N GLN A 165 -12.75 8.98 -9.68
CA GLN A 165 -11.78 9.79 -10.37
C GLN A 165 -10.44 9.04 -10.31
N GLY A 166 -10.03 8.33 -11.37
CA GLY A 166 -8.70 7.68 -11.45
C GLY A 166 -7.54 8.65 -11.15
N CYS A 167 -6.33 8.14 -10.86
CA CYS A 167 -5.18 8.98 -10.56
C CYS A 167 -4.83 9.80 -11.80
N ARG A 168 -5.28 11.06 -11.82
CA ARG A 168 -5.27 11.89 -13.02
C ARG A 168 -3.84 12.38 -13.26
N PRO A 169 -3.23 12.09 -14.41
CA PRO A 169 -1.99 12.74 -14.82
C PRO A 169 -2.22 14.25 -14.83
N THR A 170 -1.23 15.02 -14.38
CA THR A 170 -1.37 16.48 -14.22
C THR A 170 -1.60 17.20 -15.57
N GLN A 171 -1.36 16.53 -16.71
CA GLN A 171 -1.77 16.98 -18.04
C GLN A 171 -2.13 15.81 -18.97
N GLY A 172 -3.11 16.03 -19.86
CA GLY A 172 -3.74 15.02 -20.71
C GLY A 172 -2.85 14.50 -21.83
N THR A 173 -2.78 13.17 -21.93
CA THR A 173 -2.04 12.42 -22.95
C THR A 173 -2.90 12.14 -24.18
N ALA A 174 -3.21 13.19 -24.93
CA ALA A 174 -3.66 13.04 -26.31
C ALA A 174 -2.77 13.93 -27.18
N ASN A 175 -1.87 13.32 -27.98
CA ASN A 175 -0.85 13.94 -28.84
C ASN A 175 0.43 14.49 -28.17
N GLN A 176 1.14 13.67 -27.37
CA GLN A 176 2.54 13.98 -27.03
C GLN A 176 3.49 13.24 -27.98
N ASN A 177 4.56 13.90 -28.41
CA ASN A 177 5.63 13.26 -29.16
C ASN A 177 6.52 12.43 -28.20
N SER A 178 7.40 11.58 -28.75
CA SER A 178 8.26 10.70 -27.95
C SER A 178 9.27 11.42 -27.05
N PHE A 179 9.56 12.71 -27.29
CA PHE A 179 10.39 13.50 -26.39
C PHE A 179 9.59 13.93 -25.15
N ASP A 180 8.39 14.48 -25.35
CA ASP A 180 7.51 14.93 -24.27
C ASP A 180 7.11 13.77 -23.35
N GLU A 181 6.87 12.60 -23.92
CA GLU A 181 6.55 11.39 -23.15
C GLU A 181 7.73 10.93 -22.27
N ARG A 182 8.96 11.00 -22.77
CA ARG A 182 10.17 10.71 -21.97
C ARG A 182 10.39 11.76 -20.88
N VAL A 183 10.08 13.04 -21.13
CA VAL A 183 10.09 14.08 -20.10
C VAL A 183 9.02 13.81 -19.04
N HIS A 184 7.81 13.39 -19.44
CA HIS A 184 6.75 13.03 -18.50
C HIS A 184 7.14 11.81 -17.66
N LEU A 185 7.67 10.75 -18.27
CA LEU A 185 8.19 9.57 -17.58
C LEU A 185 9.23 9.96 -16.52
N CYS A 186 10.17 10.83 -16.88
CA CYS A 186 11.16 11.35 -15.96
C CYS A 186 10.53 12.04 -14.73
N LYS A 187 9.53 12.91 -14.94
CA LYS A 187 8.82 13.61 -13.86
C LYS A 187 8.11 12.64 -12.93
N VAL A 188 7.43 11.63 -13.48
CA VAL A 188 6.70 10.60 -12.72
C VAL A 188 7.67 9.75 -11.91
N LEU A 189 8.76 9.25 -12.51
CA LEU A 189 9.76 8.44 -11.82
C LEU A 189 10.46 9.21 -10.69
N LYS A 190 10.77 10.51 -10.87
CA LYS A 190 11.31 11.35 -9.78
C LYS A 190 10.35 11.49 -8.62
N GLY A 191 9.07 11.73 -8.92
CA GLY A 191 8.04 11.82 -7.88
C GLY A 191 7.90 10.50 -7.13
N LEU A 192 7.88 9.39 -7.87
CA LEU A 192 7.84 8.04 -7.31
C LEU A 192 9.08 7.74 -6.46
N GLN A 193 10.27 8.15 -6.88
CA GLN A 193 11.51 7.97 -6.11
C GLN A 193 11.41 8.66 -4.75
N VAL A 194 11.02 9.94 -4.72
CA VAL A 194 10.87 10.70 -3.47
C VAL A 194 9.80 10.07 -2.56
N ARG A 195 8.68 9.64 -3.14
CA ARG A 195 7.64 8.96 -2.37
C ARG A 195 8.13 7.61 -1.83
N THR A 196 8.89 6.86 -2.62
CA THR A 196 9.43 5.55 -2.23
C THR A 196 10.48 5.65 -1.13
N VAL A 197 11.30 6.72 -1.11
CA VAL A 197 12.19 7.02 0.02
C VAL A 197 11.36 7.22 1.31
N THR A 198 10.26 7.95 1.21
CA THR A 198 9.35 8.16 2.34
C THR A 198 8.73 6.84 2.81
N ILE A 199 8.27 6.01 1.87
CA ILE A 199 7.71 4.67 2.14
C ILE A 199 8.73 3.77 2.84
N ASN A 200 9.98 3.72 2.35
CA ASN A 200 11.05 2.92 2.96
C ASN A 200 11.31 3.32 4.41
N ARG A 201 11.35 4.63 4.70
CA ARG A 201 11.52 5.14 6.08
C ARG A 201 10.37 4.70 6.98
N ILE A 202 9.14 4.80 6.49
CA ILE A 202 7.94 4.42 7.27
C ILE A 202 7.89 2.91 7.51
N ILE A 203 8.17 2.12 6.47
CA ILE A 203 8.24 0.65 6.56
C ILE A 203 9.29 0.24 7.59
N GLY A 204 10.49 0.86 7.56
CA GLY A 204 11.53 0.64 8.56
C GLY A 204 11.10 1.04 9.97
N TYR A 205 10.45 2.20 10.13
CA TYR A 205 9.92 2.68 11.41
C TYR A 205 8.88 1.74 12.03
N ILE A 206 7.97 1.21 11.21
CA ILE A 206 6.96 0.26 11.67
C ILE A 206 7.61 -1.11 11.99
N HIS A 207 8.51 -1.57 11.12
CA HIS A 207 9.25 -2.83 11.28
C HIS A 207 10.07 -2.85 12.57
N ALA A 208 10.75 -1.75 12.90
CA ALA A 208 11.53 -1.60 14.14
C ALA A 208 10.66 -1.48 15.41
N GLY A 209 9.33 -1.38 15.27
CA GLY A 209 8.42 -1.23 16.41
C GLY A 209 8.43 0.14 17.09
N GLU A 210 9.14 1.13 16.52
CA GLU A 210 9.32 2.47 17.08
C GLU A 210 8.01 3.25 17.23
N HIS A 211 6.98 2.89 16.45
CA HIS A 211 5.63 3.45 16.54
C HIS A 211 4.88 3.11 17.85
N ASN A 212 5.36 2.13 18.62
CA ASN A 212 4.75 1.72 19.89
C ASN A 212 5.38 2.37 21.13
N MET A 213 6.45 3.16 20.97
CA MET A 213 7.17 3.86 22.05
C MET A 213 6.49 5.21 22.38
#